data_AF-A0A7X8AC23-F1
#
_entry.id   AF-A0A7X8AC23-F1
#
_cell.length_a   1.000
_cell.length_b   1.000
_cell.length_c   1.000
_cell.angle_alpha   90.00
_cell.angle_beta   90.00
_cell.angle_gamma   90.00
#
_symmetry.space_group_name_H-M   'P 1'
#
loop_
_entity.id
_entity.type
_entity.pdbx_description
1 polymer ?
#
loop_
_entity_poly.entity_id
_entity_poly.type
_entity_poly.pdbx_seq_one_letter_code
_entity_poly.pdbx_strand_id
1 'polypeptide(L)'
;MKKIRCPKCDEFITFDETNYSEGQTLVFVCDNCGKQFTIRILKKSQKDNPESEKSQPINFGYVTVLQNEFGTKQEFQLQLGDNVFGRRNKGTVINQPIETRDRSIDRIHCIIHVTIGKNNQIIYTLRDAPSLTGTFLMNEILGDKDKIRIEDGAIITIGAATMIFHTPPE
;
A
#
# COMPACT_ATOMS: atom_id res chain seq x y z
N MET A 1 -4.71 20.78 -1.76
CA MET A 1 -5.74 19.85 -2.29
C MET A 1 -5.55 18.42 -1.77
N LYS A 2 -6.41 17.98 -0.85
CA LYS A 2 -6.54 16.57 -0.44
C LYS A 2 -7.77 15.93 -1.09
N LYS A 3 -7.75 14.61 -1.21
CA LYS A 3 -8.88 13.79 -1.67
C LYS A 3 -9.38 12.92 -0.53
N ILE A 4 -10.69 12.90 -0.32
CA ILE A 4 -11.39 12.00 0.59
C ILE A 4 -12.36 11.15 -0.21
N ARG A 5 -12.65 9.94 0.25
CA ARG A 5 -13.65 9.08 -0.41
C ARG A 5 -14.98 9.11 0.30
N CYS A 6 -16.06 9.11 -0.48
CA CYS A 6 -17.39 8.94 0.07
C CYS A 6 -17.54 7.54 0.69
N PRO A 7 -17.97 7.40 1.96
CA PRO A 7 -18.13 6.09 2.60
C PRO A 7 -19.20 5.20 1.94
N LYS A 8 -20.10 5.77 1.13
CA LYS A 8 -21.19 5.05 0.45
C LYS A 8 -20.82 4.60 -0.96
N CYS A 9 -20.42 5.51 -1.85
CA CYS A 9 -20.16 5.18 -3.27
C CYS A 9 -18.67 5.13 -3.65
N ASP A 10 -17.76 5.42 -2.71
CA ASP A 10 -16.30 5.45 -2.93
C ASP A 10 -15.80 6.53 -3.92
N GLU A 11 -16.68 7.47 -4.29
CA GLU A 11 -16.33 8.63 -5.13
C GLU A 11 -15.30 9.53 -4.43
N PHE A 12 -14.34 10.05 -5.19
CA PHE A 12 -13.35 11.00 -4.67
C PHE A 12 -13.94 12.40 -4.60
N ILE A 13 -13.85 13.01 -3.42
CA ILE A 13 -14.20 14.41 -3.16
C ILE A 13 -12.91 15.15 -2.83
N THR A 14 -12.62 16.20 -3.60
CA THR A 14 -11.46 17.07 -3.38
C THR A 14 -11.82 18.22 -2.44
N PHE A 15 -10.95 18.51 -1.47
CA PHE A 15 -11.09 19.67 -0.61
C PHE A 15 -9.73 20.32 -0.34
N ASP A 16 -9.75 21.60 0.02
CA ASP A 16 -8.53 22.34 0.32
C ASP A 16 -8.34 22.48 1.83
N GLU A 17 -7.31 21.83 2.35
CA GLU A 17 -7.05 21.71 3.79
C GLU A 17 -6.52 23.00 4.41
N THR A 18 -5.97 23.92 3.60
CA THR A 18 -5.45 25.23 4.02
C THR A 18 -6.51 26.14 4.65
N ASN A 19 -7.79 25.85 4.43
CA ASN A 19 -8.91 26.63 4.95
C ASN A 19 -9.48 26.13 6.29
N TYR A 20 -8.92 25.07 6.89
CA TYR A 20 -9.49 24.43 8.08
C TYR A 20 -8.49 24.28 9.22
N SER A 21 -8.95 24.50 10.45
CA SER A 21 -8.13 24.42 11.66
C SER A 21 -8.07 23.01 12.24
N GLU A 22 -6.97 22.70 12.91
CA GLU A 22 -6.72 21.38 13.52
C GLU A 22 -7.83 21.01 14.52
N GLY A 23 -8.33 19.77 14.46
CA GLY A 23 -9.36 19.27 15.37
C GLY A 23 -10.80 19.59 14.96
N GLN A 24 -11.01 20.37 13.90
CA GLN A 24 -12.34 20.66 13.36
C GLN A 24 -12.99 19.40 12.76
N THR A 25 -14.28 19.21 13.06
CA THR A 25 -15.11 18.20 12.40
C THR A 25 -15.72 18.85 11.18
N LEU A 26 -15.31 18.39 9.99
CA LEU A 26 -15.85 18.84 8.72
C LEU A 26 -17.00 17.93 8.30
N VAL A 27 -18.06 18.54 7.77
CA VAL A 27 -19.21 17.85 7.21
C VAL A 27 -19.08 17.91 5.70
N PHE A 28 -19.06 16.76 5.04
CA PHE A 28 -19.03 16.63 3.59
C PHE A 28 -20.34 16.03 3.10
N VAL A 29 -20.82 16.52 1.95
CA VAL A 29 -21.91 15.91 1.18
C VAL A 29 -21.31 15.39 -0.12
N CYS A 30 -21.58 14.13 -0.44
CA CYS A 30 -21.12 13.54 -1.69
C CYS A 30 -22.06 13.94 -2.84
N ASP A 31 -21.51 14.61 -3.86
CA ASP A 31 -22.27 15.03 -5.05
C ASP A 31 -22.86 13.87 -5.85
N ASN A 32 -22.22 12.68 -5.79
CA ASN A 32 -22.66 11.51 -6.54
C ASN A 32 -23.83 10.78 -5.86
N CYS A 33 -23.81 10.60 -4.54
CA CYS A 33 -24.80 9.76 -3.83
C CYS A 33 -25.62 10.47 -2.76
N GLY A 34 -25.44 11.78 -2.61
CA GLY A 34 -26.11 12.65 -1.64
C GLY A 34 -25.76 12.36 -0.18
N LYS A 35 -24.84 11.45 0.11
CA LYS A 35 -24.54 11.06 1.49
C LYS A 35 -23.76 12.17 2.20
N GLN A 36 -24.30 12.60 3.33
CA GLN A 36 -23.60 13.43 4.30
C GLN A 36 -22.77 12.56 5.25
N PHE A 37 -21.52 12.94 5.47
CA PHE A 37 -20.62 12.27 6.39
C PHE A 37 -19.63 13.26 7.00
N THR A 38 -19.14 12.95 8.20
CA THR A 38 -18.19 13.80 8.91
C THR A 38 -16.78 13.22 8.85
N ILE A 39 -15.80 14.10 8.67
CA ILE A 39 -14.39 13.78 8.81
C ILE A 39 -13.82 14.70 9.88
N ARG A 40 -13.14 14.11 10.86
CA ARG A 40 -12.35 14.86 11.82
C ARG A 40 -10.92 14.94 11.31
N ILE A 41 -10.39 16.14 11.17
CA ILE A 41 -8.97 16.33 10.89
C ILE A 41 -8.21 15.97 12.18
N LEU A 42 -7.72 14.73 12.25
CA LEU A 42 -6.84 14.29 13.33
C LEU A 42 -5.43 14.82 13.06
N LYS A 43 -4.80 15.33 14.13
CA LYS A 43 -3.36 15.60 14.16
C LYS A 43 -2.64 14.36 13.63
N LYS A 44 -1.64 14.50 12.74
CA LYS A 44 -0.61 13.46 12.65
C LYS A 44 -0.07 13.32 14.06
N SER A 45 -0.39 12.23 14.75
CA SER A 45 0.28 11.88 15.99
C SER A 45 1.75 11.67 15.65
N GLN A 46 2.54 12.74 15.69
CA GLN A 46 3.90 12.63 16.18
C GLN A 46 3.72 12.02 17.56
N LYS A 47 3.96 10.71 17.66
CA LYS A 47 4.14 10.08 18.96
C LYS A 47 5.35 10.80 19.56
N ASP A 48 5.07 11.65 20.53
CA ASP A 48 6.07 12.18 21.46
C ASP A 48 6.70 10.98 22.18
N ASN A 49 7.80 10.48 21.63
CA ASN A 49 8.87 9.89 22.42
C ASN A 49 9.94 10.98 22.52
N PRO A 50 10.31 11.44 23.72
CA PRO A 50 11.48 12.29 23.87
C PRO A 50 12.73 11.45 23.55
N GLU A 51 13.68 12.05 22.87
CA GLU A 51 15.02 11.52 22.60
C GLU A 51 15.10 10.29 21.68
N SER A 52 15.02 10.54 20.38
CA SER A 52 15.94 9.89 19.45
C SER A 52 16.18 10.82 18.27
N GLU A 53 17.45 10.91 17.88
CA GLU A 53 17.99 11.78 16.86
C GLU A 53 17.10 11.83 15.62
N LYS A 54 17.04 13.01 14.97
CA LYS A 54 16.44 13.23 13.65
C LYS A 54 17.15 12.37 12.60
N SER A 55 16.94 11.06 12.65
CA SER A 55 17.24 10.15 11.56
C SER A 55 16.25 10.49 10.46
N GLN A 56 16.80 10.80 9.28
CA GLN A 56 15.98 10.87 8.08
C GLN A 56 15.18 9.55 7.97
N PRO A 57 13.90 9.59 7.57
CA PRO A 57 13.13 8.37 7.40
C PRO A 57 13.88 7.44 6.43
N ILE A 58 14.34 6.29 6.93
CA ILE A 58 15.05 5.30 6.13
C ILE A 58 14.13 4.88 4.99
N ASN A 59 14.57 5.12 3.75
CA ASN A 59 13.86 4.68 2.56
C ASN A 59 14.10 3.18 2.40
N PHE A 60 13.03 2.38 2.38
CA PHE A 60 13.10 0.93 2.18
C PHE A 60 12.77 0.51 0.74
N GLY A 61 12.58 1.46 -0.17
CA GLY A 61 12.22 1.20 -1.56
C GLY A 61 10.70 1.21 -1.74
N TYR A 62 10.26 0.87 -2.93
CA TYR A 62 8.85 0.92 -3.30
C TYR A 62 8.50 -0.15 -4.32
N VAL A 63 7.20 -0.38 -4.50
CA VAL A 63 6.68 -1.23 -5.56
C VAL A 63 5.78 -0.41 -6.46
N THR A 64 5.97 -0.55 -7.76
CA THR A 64 5.08 -0.01 -8.78
C THR A 64 4.14 -1.09 -9.28
N VAL A 65 2.83 -0.90 -9.11
CA VAL A 65 1.81 -1.66 -9.82
C VAL A 65 1.55 -0.98 -11.16
N LEU A 66 1.77 -1.69 -12.25
CA LEU A 66 1.55 -1.17 -13.61
C LEU A 66 0.06 -1.00 -13.90
N GLN A 67 -0.25 -0.04 -14.76
CA GLN A 67 -1.60 0.17 -15.25
C GLN A 67 -2.03 -1.01 -16.14
N ASN A 68 -3.28 -1.45 -15.96
CA ASN A 68 -3.94 -2.43 -16.82
C ASN A 68 -5.43 -2.08 -16.99
N GLU A 69 -6.22 -3.00 -17.55
CA GLU A 69 -7.67 -2.80 -17.73
C GLU A 69 -8.47 -2.73 -16.41
N PHE A 70 -7.89 -3.21 -15.29
CA PHE A 70 -8.55 -3.31 -13.99
C PHE A 70 -8.20 -2.18 -13.03
N GLY A 71 -7.16 -1.40 -13.30
CA GLY A 71 -6.69 -0.35 -12.40
C GLY A 71 -5.63 0.57 -13.01
N THR A 72 -5.50 1.77 -12.43
CA THR A 72 -4.45 2.72 -12.77
C THR A 72 -3.12 2.37 -12.11
N LYS A 73 -2.02 2.92 -12.63
CA LYS A 73 -0.70 2.82 -12.00
C LYS A 73 -0.76 3.25 -10.53
N GLN A 74 -0.13 2.49 -9.64
CA GLN A 74 -0.03 2.77 -8.20
C GLN A 74 1.39 2.53 -7.70
N GLU A 75 1.81 3.26 -6.68
CA GLU A 75 3.13 3.12 -6.06
C GLU A 75 2.98 2.95 -4.55
N PHE A 76 3.69 1.97 -4.00
CA PHE A 76 3.60 1.55 -2.61
C PHE A 76 4.97 1.62 -1.94
N GLN A 77 5.13 2.54 -0.99
CA GLN A 77 6.36 2.67 -0.21
C GLN A 77 6.48 1.50 0.77
N LEU A 78 7.64 0.83 0.77
CA LEU A 78 7.89 -0.28 1.67
C LEU A 78 8.27 0.21 3.06
N GLN A 79 7.98 -0.63 4.06
CA GLN A 79 8.32 -0.41 5.46
C GLN A 79 9.07 -1.63 6.00
N LEU A 80 9.81 -1.45 7.08
CA LEU A 80 10.41 -2.57 7.81
C LEU A 80 9.33 -3.58 8.24
N GLY A 81 9.60 -4.87 8.09
CA GLY A 81 8.65 -5.95 8.38
C GLY A 81 7.79 -6.33 7.19
N ASP A 82 6.58 -6.84 7.46
CA ASP A 82 5.67 -7.37 6.44
C ASP A 82 4.93 -6.25 5.69
N ASN A 83 5.14 -6.17 4.38
CA ASN A 83 4.35 -5.36 3.45
C ASN A 83 3.38 -6.30 2.72
N VAL A 84 2.12 -6.26 3.15
CA VAL A 84 1.07 -7.17 2.74
C VAL A 84 0.29 -6.54 1.59
N PHE A 85 0.44 -7.11 0.40
CA PHE A 85 -0.25 -6.70 -0.81
C PHE A 85 -1.49 -7.55 -1.04
N GLY A 86 -2.52 -6.90 -1.58
CA GLY A 86 -3.77 -7.54 -1.92
C GLY A 86 -4.79 -6.52 -2.37
N ARG A 87 -5.92 -6.99 -2.86
CA ARG A 87 -7.00 -6.13 -3.33
C ARG A 87 -7.67 -5.40 -2.17
N ARG A 88 -7.85 -4.09 -2.33
CA ARG A 88 -8.63 -3.23 -1.42
C ARG A 88 -10.04 -3.80 -1.20
N ASN A 89 -10.42 -4.03 0.05
CA ASN A 89 -11.78 -4.44 0.42
C ASN A 89 -12.20 -3.84 1.77
N LYS A 90 -13.47 -3.47 1.91
CA LYS A 90 -14.03 -3.00 3.19
C LYS A 90 -13.98 -4.14 4.22
N GLY A 91 -13.30 -3.90 5.33
CA GLY A 91 -13.17 -4.88 6.43
C GLY A 91 -11.91 -5.75 6.36
N THR A 92 -11.09 -5.65 5.30
CA THR A 92 -9.74 -6.23 5.30
C THR A 92 -8.71 -5.14 5.59
N VAL A 93 -7.89 -5.36 6.62
CA VAL A 93 -6.84 -4.44 7.03
C VAL A 93 -5.50 -4.99 6.57
N ILE A 94 -4.98 -4.43 5.47
CA ILE A 94 -3.62 -4.64 4.97
C ILE A 94 -2.95 -3.28 4.77
N ASN A 95 -1.62 -3.25 4.81
CA ASN A 95 -0.84 -2.00 4.70
C ASN A 95 -0.54 -1.59 3.26
N GLN A 96 -0.59 -2.51 2.28
CA GLN A 96 -0.40 -2.19 0.86
C GLN A 96 -1.64 -2.58 0.01
N PRO A 97 -2.82 -1.96 0.23
CA PRO A 97 -4.02 -2.29 -0.50
C PRO A 97 -4.00 -1.74 -1.93
N ILE A 98 -4.09 -2.63 -2.91
CA ILE A 98 -4.16 -2.29 -4.34
C ILE A 98 -5.61 -1.95 -4.71
N GLU A 99 -5.81 -0.74 -5.23
CA GLU A 99 -7.08 -0.33 -5.82
C GLU A 99 -7.21 -0.96 -7.22
N THR A 100 -7.98 -2.02 -7.31
CA THR A 100 -8.17 -2.77 -8.56
C THR A 100 -9.55 -3.42 -8.59
N ARG A 101 -10.12 -3.50 -9.80
CA ARG A 101 -11.37 -4.23 -10.06
C ARG A 101 -11.14 -5.72 -10.31
N ASP A 102 -9.88 -6.14 -10.42
CA ASP A 102 -9.49 -7.52 -10.68
C ASP A 102 -9.85 -8.43 -9.49
N ARG A 103 -10.80 -9.34 -9.70
CA ARG A 103 -11.25 -10.27 -8.65
C ARG A 103 -10.31 -11.47 -8.46
N SER A 104 -9.36 -11.68 -9.37
CA SER A 104 -8.37 -12.75 -9.26
C SER A 104 -7.28 -12.43 -8.23
N ILE A 105 -7.16 -11.16 -7.82
CA ILE A 105 -6.30 -10.73 -6.72
C ILE A 105 -7.07 -10.87 -5.39
N ASP A 106 -6.51 -11.67 -4.51
CA ASP A 106 -7.03 -11.86 -3.16
C ASP A 106 -6.86 -10.62 -2.29
N ARG A 107 -7.66 -10.53 -1.24
CA ARG A 107 -7.62 -9.41 -0.29
C ARG A 107 -6.32 -9.38 0.51
N ILE A 108 -5.68 -10.53 0.67
CA ILE A 108 -4.34 -10.77 1.20
C ILE A 108 -3.74 -11.77 0.21
N HIS A 109 -2.72 -11.37 -0.54
CA HIS A 109 -2.29 -12.16 -1.72
C HIS A 109 -0.80 -12.48 -1.68
N CYS A 110 0.06 -11.48 -1.48
CA CYS A 110 1.49 -11.71 -1.32
C CYS A 110 2.08 -10.77 -0.27
N ILE A 111 3.27 -11.12 0.21
CA ILE A 111 3.99 -10.36 1.24
C ILE A 111 5.41 -10.13 0.80
N ILE A 112 5.84 -8.86 0.81
CA ILE A 112 7.25 -8.48 0.74
C ILE A 112 7.70 -8.15 2.16
N HIS A 113 8.55 -9.00 2.71
CA HIS A 113 9.13 -8.82 4.04
C HIS A 113 10.49 -8.13 3.94
N VAL A 114 10.62 -6.99 4.61
CA VAL A 114 11.83 -6.16 4.63
C VAL A 114 12.54 -6.32 5.97
N THR A 115 13.83 -6.61 5.94
CA THR A 115 14.68 -6.73 7.14
C THR A 115 16.01 -6.01 6.96
N ILE A 116 16.67 -5.69 8.07
CA ILE A 116 18.03 -5.15 8.06
C ILE A 116 18.98 -6.26 8.53
N GLY A 117 19.94 -6.60 7.68
CA GLY A 117 20.97 -7.60 7.98
C GLY A 117 22.09 -7.06 8.87
N LYS A 118 23.06 -7.93 9.19
CA LYS A 118 24.19 -7.62 10.09
C LYS A 118 25.10 -6.47 9.63
N ASN A 119 25.10 -6.14 8.34
CA ASN A 119 25.93 -5.08 7.74
C ASN A 119 25.09 -3.85 7.34
N ASN A 120 23.95 -3.63 7.99
CA ASN A 120 22.99 -2.58 7.64
C ASN A 120 22.42 -2.67 6.20
N GLN A 121 22.62 -3.81 5.53
CA GLN A 121 22.05 -4.10 4.22
C GLN A 121 20.57 -4.43 4.35
N ILE A 122 19.74 -3.86 3.47
CA ILE A 122 18.31 -4.17 3.42
C ILE A 122 18.11 -5.48 2.67
N ILE A 123 17.35 -6.40 3.25
CA ILE A 123 17.03 -7.71 2.67
C ILE A 123 15.53 -7.76 2.43
N TYR A 124 15.16 -8.13 1.20
CA TYR A 124 13.79 -8.26 0.74
C TYR A 124 13.47 -9.71 0.45
N THR A 125 12.36 -10.21 0.99
CA THR A 125 11.88 -11.56 0.69
C THR A 125 10.42 -11.53 0.26
N LEU A 126 10.11 -12.18 -0.84
CA LEU A 126 8.77 -12.38 -1.36
C LEU A 126 8.25 -13.76 -0.92
N ARG A 127 6.98 -13.79 -0.51
CA ARG A 127 6.22 -15.01 -0.29
C ARG A 127 4.78 -14.84 -0.73
N ASP A 128 4.15 -15.94 -1.11
CA ASP A 128 2.71 -16.01 -1.28
C ASP A 128 1.99 -15.94 0.09
N ALA A 129 0.77 -15.42 0.10
CA ALA A 129 -0.08 -15.36 1.29
C ALA A 129 -1.40 -16.10 1.04
N PRO A 130 -1.39 -17.41 1.36
CA PRO A 130 -2.13 -18.48 0.67
C PRO A 130 -3.17 -17.99 -0.33
N SER A 131 -2.69 -17.48 -1.46
CA SER A 131 -3.52 -16.91 -2.50
C SER A 131 -4.16 -18.02 -3.34
N LEU A 132 -5.34 -17.72 -3.91
CA LEU A 132 -6.09 -18.66 -4.75
C LEU A 132 -5.46 -18.81 -6.14
N THR A 133 -4.90 -17.73 -6.68
CA THR A 133 -4.38 -17.70 -8.06
C THR A 133 -2.85 -17.77 -8.14
N GLY A 134 -2.16 -17.72 -7.00
CA GLY A 134 -0.72 -17.83 -6.91
C GLY A 134 0.00 -16.51 -7.13
N THR A 135 1.14 -16.37 -6.45
CA THR A 135 2.13 -15.32 -6.69
C THR A 135 3.22 -15.83 -7.62
N PHE A 136 3.56 -15.05 -8.66
CA PHE A 136 4.61 -15.40 -9.61
C PHE A 136 5.77 -14.41 -9.51
N LEU A 137 7.01 -14.91 -9.59
CA LEU A 137 8.23 -14.14 -9.73
C LEU A 137 8.88 -14.48 -11.08
N MET A 138 9.01 -13.49 -11.96
CA MET A 138 9.55 -13.71 -13.32
C MET A 138 8.88 -14.89 -14.06
N ASN A 139 7.55 -14.98 -13.96
CA ASN A 139 6.69 -16.04 -14.51
C ASN A 139 6.76 -17.42 -13.82
N GLU A 140 7.58 -17.59 -12.78
CA GLU A 140 7.62 -18.82 -11.98
C GLU A 140 6.72 -18.67 -10.76
N ILE A 141 5.82 -19.64 -10.55
CA ILE A 141 4.92 -19.64 -9.39
C ILE A 141 5.69 -19.99 -8.12
N LEU A 142 5.40 -19.27 -7.03
CA LEU A 142 5.93 -19.57 -5.71
C LEU A 142 5.16 -20.76 -5.11
N GLY A 143 5.87 -21.70 -4.49
CA GLY A 143 5.27 -22.75 -3.68
C GLY A 143 4.79 -22.26 -2.30
N ASP A 144 3.94 -23.05 -1.66
CA ASP A 144 3.28 -22.72 -0.38
C ASP A 144 4.21 -22.28 0.77
N LYS A 145 5.47 -22.74 0.74
CA LYS A 145 6.46 -22.48 1.80
C LYS A 145 7.62 -21.62 1.32
N ASP A 146 7.57 -21.14 0.09
CA ASP A 146 8.67 -20.40 -0.51
C ASP A 146 8.82 -19.02 0.12
N LYS A 147 10.09 -18.65 0.35
CA LYS A 147 10.51 -17.32 0.77
C LYS A 147 11.71 -16.96 -0.08
N ILE A 148 11.44 -16.28 -1.18
CA ILE A 148 12.43 -16.01 -2.21
C ILE A 148 13.00 -14.61 -1.98
N ARG A 149 14.33 -14.49 -1.96
CA ARG A 149 14.97 -13.18 -1.93
C ARG A 149 14.78 -12.48 -3.28
N ILE A 150 14.36 -11.22 -3.26
CA ILE A 150 14.16 -10.42 -4.48
C ILE A 150 15.16 -9.28 -4.54
N GLU A 151 15.47 -8.85 -5.76
CA GLU A 151 16.43 -7.79 -6.08
C GLU A 151 15.73 -6.68 -6.87
N ASP A 152 16.41 -5.54 -7.03
CA ASP A 152 15.88 -4.40 -7.79
C ASP A 152 15.41 -4.84 -9.19
N GLY A 153 14.26 -4.33 -9.61
CA GLY A 153 13.64 -4.70 -10.88
C GLY A 153 12.91 -6.05 -10.89
N ALA A 154 12.81 -6.75 -9.76
CA ALA A 154 12.03 -8.00 -9.68
C ALA A 154 10.58 -7.78 -10.14
N ILE A 155 10.16 -8.60 -11.11
CA ILE A 155 8.80 -8.58 -11.66
C ILE A 155 7.96 -9.62 -10.93
N ILE A 156 6.91 -9.15 -10.29
CA ILE A 156 5.97 -9.95 -9.51
C ILE A 156 4.62 -9.87 -10.19
N THR A 157 3.98 -11.01 -10.45
CA THR A 157 2.65 -11.06 -11.05
C THR A 157 1.68 -11.68 -10.07
N ILE A 158 0.55 -11.00 -9.84
CA ILE A 158 -0.54 -11.43 -8.97
C ILE A 158 -1.86 -11.18 -9.69
N GLY A 159 -2.67 -12.21 -9.90
CA GLY A 159 -3.83 -12.10 -10.79
C GLY A 159 -3.45 -11.56 -12.17
N ALA A 160 -4.12 -10.50 -12.62
CA ALA A 160 -3.77 -9.77 -13.86
C ALA A 160 -2.86 -8.54 -13.64
N ALA A 161 -2.40 -8.29 -12.42
CA ALA A 161 -1.53 -7.15 -12.11
C ALA A 161 -0.05 -7.53 -12.17
N THR A 162 0.75 -6.62 -12.74
CA THR A 162 2.21 -6.69 -12.73
C THR A 162 2.75 -5.65 -11.76
N MET A 163 3.60 -6.10 -10.85
CA MET A 163 4.32 -5.31 -9.85
C MET A 163 5.80 -5.32 -10.18
N ILE A 164 6.44 -4.15 -10.13
CA ILE A 164 7.90 -4.01 -10.23
C ILE A 164 8.42 -3.53 -8.88
N PHE A 165 9.35 -4.29 -8.30
CA PHE A 165 10.02 -3.90 -7.08
C PHE A 165 11.22 -2.99 -7.37
N HIS A 166 11.36 -1.94 -6.57
CA HIS A 166 12.43 -0.97 -6.65
C HIS A 166 13.14 -0.80 -5.30
N THR A 167 14.47 -0.96 -5.29
CA THR A 167 15.28 -0.63 -4.12
C THR A 167 15.41 0.90 -3.96
N PRO A 168 15.78 1.40 -2.77
CA PRO A 168 16.17 2.80 -2.62
C PRO A 168 17.28 3.16 -3.62
N PRO A 169 17.27 4.37 -4.19
CA PRO A 169 18.42 4.88 -4.92
C PRO A 169 19.64 4.97 -3.98
N GLU A 170 20.81 4.61 -4.49
CA GLU A 170 22.12 4.76 -3.80
C GLU A 170 22.45 6.23 -3.49
#